data_AF-A0A4R4ENT1-F1
#
_entry.id   AF-A0A4R4ENT1-F1
#
_cell.length_a   1.000
_cell.length_b   1.000
_cell.length_c   1.000
_cell.angle_alpha   90.00
_cell.angle_beta   90.00
_cell.angle_gamma   90.00
#
_symmetry.space_group_name_H-M   'P 1'
#
loop_
_entity.id
_entity.type
_entity.pdbx_description
1 polymer ?
#
loop_
_entity_poly.entity_id
_entity_poly.type
_entity_poly.pdbx_seq_one_letter_code
_entity_poly.pdbx_strand_id
1 'polypeptide(L)'
;MRYIQLILMLFFLSGYWDGSTIKTDPPNSITASGPMTISRNSLFPIINKEYYLNVRMIEGSYSEDWSPGPLMGRTWKGKFQIIVTDEYEKIISTLNLNEFFQDELIFNSTFDIEFDDYNGDGNIDFTIGQYGTSNGNFYKLFTLTQENQIQELKIHDYNDLFISGGTSRYSTKLEKINKTTFKKSFYNNATGKNVEDTFEWNGTEFVRTSQVEK
;
A
#
# COMPACT_ATOMS: atom_id res chain seq x y z
N MET A 1 -63.44 -48.57 47.36
CA MET A 1 -63.82 -47.52 48.35
C MET A 1 -62.51 -46.89 48.82
N ARG A 2 -62.31 -45.59 48.51
CA ARG A 2 -61.27 -44.60 48.95
C ARG A 2 -59.95 -45.14 49.53
N TYR A 3 -58.76 -44.75 49.07
CA TYR A 3 -58.25 -43.38 49.04
C TYR A 3 -57.19 -43.18 47.94
N ILE A 4 -57.27 -42.02 47.29
CA ILE A 4 -56.23 -41.44 46.43
C ILE A 4 -55.33 -40.59 47.35
N GLN A 5 -54.02 -40.82 47.32
CA GLN A 5 -53.03 -39.85 47.81
C GLN A 5 -52.20 -39.38 46.61
N LEU A 6 -52.36 -38.10 46.29
CA LEU A 6 -51.66 -37.37 45.25
C LEU A 6 -50.25 -37.03 45.78
N ILE A 7 -49.20 -37.52 45.12
CA ILE A 7 -47.82 -37.07 45.36
C ILE A 7 -47.58 -35.86 44.44
N LEU A 8 -47.40 -34.69 45.05
CA LEU A 8 -46.96 -33.47 44.38
C LEU A 8 -45.44 -33.58 44.17
N MET A 9 -44.99 -33.73 42.92
CA MET A 9 -43.57 -33.73 42.57
C MET A 9 -43.22 -32.34 42.03
N LEU A 10 -42.57 -31.53 42.86
CA LEU A 10 -41.99 -30.24 42.49
C LEU A 10 -40.74 -30.47 41.63
N PHE A 11 -40.81 -30.11 40.36
CA PHE A 11 -39.64 -30.00 39.49
C PHE A 11 -38.97 -28.65 39.72
N PHE A 12 -37.76 -28.66 40.25
CA PHE A 12 -36.86 -27.51 40.22
C PHE A 12 -36.25 -27.39 38.82
N LEU A 13 -36.69 -26.40 38.05
CA LEU A 13 -35.97 -25.90 36.88
C LEU A 13 -34.80 -25.05 37.36
N SER A 14 -33.59 -25.59 37.31
CA SER A 14 -32.36 -24.81 37.44
C SER A 14 -32.09 -24.12 36.10
N GLY A 15 -32.31 -22.80 36.06
CA GLY A 15 -31.89 -21.96 34.95
C GLY A 15 -30.37 -21.87 34.92
N TYR A 16 -29.78 -22.37 33.85
CA TYR A 16 -28.36 -22.19 33.54
C TYR A 16 -28.16 -20.74 33.09
N TRP A 17 -27.41 -19.97 33.87
CA TRP A 17 -27.05 -18.59 33.56
C TRP A 17 -25.78 -18.62 32.70
N ASP A 18 -25.94 -18.55 31.38
CA ASP A 18 -24.81 -18.40 30.46
C ASP A 18 -24.39 -16.92 30.42
N GLY A 19 -23.25 -16.63 31.04
CA GLY A 19 -22.62 -15.32 31.08
C GLY A 19 -21.96 -14.93 29.75
N SER A 20 -22.68 -15.05 28.64
CA SER A 20 -22.24 -14.48 27.36
C SER A 20 -22.44 -12.97 27.40
N THR A 21 -21.35 -12.27 27.70
CA THR A 21 -21.25 -10.83 27.47
C THR A 21 -21.37 -10.60 25.97
N ILE A 22 -22.55 -10.19 25.51
CA ILE A 22 -22.73 -9.64 24.18
C ILE A 22 -21.85 -8.40 24.12
N LYS A 23 -20.70 -8.49 23.44
CA LYS A 23 -19.97 -7.30 22.99
C LYS A 23 -20.88 -6.60 22.00
N THR A 24 -21.64 -5.62 22.48
CA THR A 24 -22.39 -4.72 21.61
C THR A 24 -21.37 -3.79 20.97
N ASP A 25 -21.12 -3.98 19.67
CA ASP A 25 -20.39 -2.99 18.88
C ASP A 25 -21.08 -1.63 19.05
N PRO A 26 -20.32 -0.53 19.21
CA PRO A 26 -20.92 0.77 19.41
C PRO A 26 -21.86 1.11 18.24
N PRO A 27 -22.99 1.79 18.51
CA PRO A 27 -24.12 1.92 17.58
C PRO A 27 -23.85 2.69 16.27
N ASN A 28 -22.59 3.09 16.00
CA ASN A 28 -22.17 3.87 14.84
C ASN A 28 -20.94 3.27 14.12
N SER A 29 -20.75 1.95 14.11
CA SER A 29 -19.70 1.32 13.31
C SER A 29 -20.22 0.98 11.90
N ILE A 30 -19.58 1.52 10.86
CA ILE A 30 -19.79 1.09 9.48
C ILE A 30 -18.79 -0.03 9.20
N THR A 31 -19.30 -1.23 8.93
CA THR A 31 -18.48 -2.37 8.51
C THR A 31 -18.65 -2.55 7.00
N ALA A 32 -17.62 -2.24 6.24
CA ALA A 32 -17.54 -2.55 4.82
C ALA A 32 -16.75 -3.85 4.65
N SER A 33 -17.28 -4.79 3.86
CA SER A 33 -16.61 -6.05 3.53
C SER A 33 -16.40 -6.11 2.02
N GLY A 34 -15.17 -6.40 1.61
CA GLY A 34 -14.76 -6.43 0.21
C GLY A 34 -13.49 -5.62 -0.05
N PRO A 35 -12.92 -5.73 -1.26
CA PRO A 35 -11.72 -4.99 -1.60
C PRO A 35 -11.98 -3.49 -1.70
N MET A 36 -10.96 -2.69 -1.36
CA MET A 36 -11.01 -1.22 -1.46
C MET A 36 -9.91 -0.72 -2.39
N THR A 37 -10.29 0.00 -3.44
CA THR A 37 -9.30 0.63 -4.34
C THR A 37 -8.88 1.97 -3.76
N ILE A 38 -7.58 2.13 -3.47
CA ILE A 38 -7.00 3.34 -2.88
C ILE A 38 -6.26 4.22 -3.92
N SER A 39 -5.91 3.63 -5.06
CA SER A 39 -5.34 4.34 -6.21
C SER A 39 -5.86 3.70 -7.49
N ARG A 40 -6.28 4.50 -8.47
CA ARG A 40 -6.79 4.05 -9.77
C ARG A 40 -6.31 4.99 -10.85
N ASN A 41 -5.43 4.49 -11.72
CA ASN A 41 -4.71 5.32 -12.69
C ASN A 41 -5.00 4.81 -14.10
N SER A 42 -5.49 5.68 -14.98
CA SER A 42 -5.68 5.33 -16.39
C SER A 42 -4.32 5.17 -17.07
N LEU A 43 -4.15 4.05 -17.77
CA LEU A 43 -2.97 3.78 -18.60
C LEU A 43 -3.17 4.25 -20.05
N PHE A 44 -4.38 4.65 -20.44
CA PHE A 44 -4.70 5.09 -21.80
C PHE A 44 -3.76 6.19 -22.32
N PRO A 45 -3.43 7.25 -21.55
CA PRO A 45 -2.52 8.30 -22.03
C PRO A 45 -1.09 7.83 -22.30
N ILE A 46 -0.71 6.66 -21.78
CA ILE A 46 0.68 6.19 -21.77
C ILE A 46 0.87 5.04 -22.75
N ILE A 47 -0.04 4.05 -22.74
CA ILE A 47 0.06 2.83 -23.56
C ILE A 47 -1.06 2.71 -24.62
N ASN A 48 -1.94 3.71 -24.74
CA ASN A 48 -3.05 3.74 -25.69
C ASN A 48 -3.98 2.50 -25.61
N LYS A 49 -4.21 2.01 -24.38
CA LYS A 49 -5.16 0.95 -24.05
C LYS A 49 -6.04 1.41 -22.89
N GLU A 50 -7.32 1.05 -22.90
CA GLU A 50 -8.29 1.34 -21.83
C GLU A 50 -8.07 0.44 -20.60
N TYR A 51 -6.85 0.49 -20.05
CA TYR A 51 -6.41 -0.25 -18.88
C TYR A 51 -6.21 0.68 -17.70
N TYR A 52 -6.26 0.10 -16.50
CA TYR A 52 -6.07 0.81 -15.25
C TYR A 52 -5.06 0.09 -14.37
N LEU A 53 -4.09 0.84 -13.84
CA LEU A 53 -3.21 0.37 -12.77
C LEU A 53 -3.79 0.82 -11.43
N ASN A 54 -4.13 -0.16 -10.60
CA ASN A 54 -4.80 0.05 -9.32
C ASN A 54 -3.96 -0.43 -8.16
N VAL A 55 -4.03 0.28 -7.03
CA VAL A 55 -3.62 -0.25 -5.73
C VAL A 55 -4.87 -0.54 -4.92
N ARG A 56 -5.03 -1.79 -4.50
CA ARG A 56 -6.27 -2.30 -3.88
C ARG A 56 -5.97 -3.05 -2.60
N MET A 57 -6.62 -2.64 -1.50
CA MET A 57 -6.66 -3.41 -0.26
C MET A 57 -7.55 -4.63 -0.46
N ILE A 58 -7.06 -5.82 -0.13
CA ILE A 58 -7.81 -7.09 -0.24
C ILE A 58 -8.23 -7.65 1.11
N GLU A 59 -7.51 -7.28 2.18
CA GLU A 59 -7.76 -7.68 3.56
C GLU A 59 -7.18 -6.59 4.45
N GLY A 60 -7.90 -6.16 5.48
CA GLY A 60 -7.40 -5.12 6.36
C GLY A 60 -8.49 -4.39 7.11
N SER A 61 -8.13 -3.22 7.62
CA SER A 61 -9.01 -2.36 8.39
C SER A 61 -8.99 -0.93 7.86
N TYR A 62 -10.13 -0.27 8.05
CA TYR A 62 -10.28 1.17 7.88
C TYR A 62 -10.49 1.80 9.25
N SER A 63 -9.81 2.91 9.51
CA SER A 63 -10.05 3.74 10.68
C SER A 63 -9.88 5.23 10.35
N GLU A 64 -10.37 6.09 11.22
CA GLU A 64 -10.11 7.52 11.17
C GLU A 64 -9.59 7.99 12.53
N ASP A 65 -8.44 8.66 12.54
CA ASP A 65 -7.89 9.34 13.71
C ASP A 65 -7.47 10.75 13.32
N TRP A 66 -8.20 11.74 13.82
CA TRP A 66 -7.94 13.15 13.52
C TRP A 66 -7.00 13.81 14.53
N SER A 67 -6.38 13.03 15.42
CA SER A 67 -5.34 13.51 16.32
C SER A 67 -4.08 13.92 15.54
N PRO A 68 -3.38 15.00 15.93
CA PRO A 68 -2.18 15.44 15.24
C PRO A 68 -1.10 14.34 15.18
N GLY A 69 -0.67 13.99 13.97
CA GLY A 69 0.32 12.95 13.73
C GLY A 69 0.56 12.70 12.24
N PRO A 70 1.60 11.93 11.88
CA PRO A 70 1.96 11.69 10.48
C PRO A 70 0.88 10.93 9.70
N LEU A 71 0.06 10.13 10.39
CA LEU A 71 -1.03 9.33 9.83
C LEU A 71 -2.42 9.89 10.18
N MET A 72 -2.49 11.17 10.56
CA MET A 72 -3.77 11.84 10.83
C MET A 72 -4.73 11.71 9.63
N GLY A 73 -6.01 11.47 9.93
CA GLY A 73 -7.10 11.31 8.99
C GLY A 73 -7.50 9.85 8.81
N ARG A 74 -7.90 9.52 7.58
CA ARG A 74 -8.29 8.17 7.18
C ARG A 74 -7.08 7.26 7.14
N THR A 75 -7.24 6.00 7.50
CA THR A 75 -6.17 5.01 7.44
C THR A 75 -6.73 3.70 6.91
N TRP A 76 -6.12 3.19 5.84
CA TRP A 76 -6.28 1.83 5.34
C TRP A 76 -5.02 1.05 5.66
N LYS A 77 -5.17 -0.06 6.39
CA LYS A 77 -4.05 -0.85 6.89
C LYS A 77 -4.31 -2.34 6.65
N GLY A 78 -3.34 -3.05 6.06
CA GLY A 78 -3.43 -4.49 5.82
C GLY A 78 -2.70 -4.99 4.57
N LYS A 79 -3.36 -5.87 3.82
CA LYS A 79 -2.86 -6.51 2.60
C LYS A 79 -3.36 -5.80 1.35
N PHE A 80 -2.43 -5.47 0.46
CA PHE A 80 -2.65 -4.74 -0.77
C PHE A 80 -2.07 -5.49 -1.97
N GLN A 81 -2.69 -5.26 -3.11
CA GLN A 81 -2.22 -5.72 -4.41
C GLN A 81 -2.11 -4.54 -5.36
N ILE A 82 -1.13 -4.61 -6.27
CA ILE A 82 -1.13 -3.82 -7.49
C ILE A 82 -1.82 -4.66 -8.56
N ILE A 83 -2.84 -4.11 -9.22
CA ILE A 83 -3.68 -4.84 -10.16
C ILE A 83 -3.83 -4.04 -11.45
N VAL A 84 -3.57 -4.68 -12.58
CA VAL A 84 -3.96 -4.14 -13.90
C VAL A 84 -5.33 -4.69 -14.25
N THR A 85 -6.26 -3.80 -14.61
CA THR A 85 -7.60 -4.18 -15.08
C THR A 85 -7.91 -3.56 -16.44
N ASP A 86 -8.81 -4.17 -17.21
CA ASP A 86 -9.43 -3.51 -18.35
C ASP A 86 -10.57 -2.56 -17.92
N GLU A 87 -11.24 -1.96 -18.90
CA GLU A 87 -12.38 -1.06 -18.72
C GLU A 87 -13.61 -1.71 -18.07
N TYR A 88 -13.70 -3.04 -18.09
CA TYR A 88 -14.78 -3.82 -17.49
C TYR A 88 -14.39 -4.40 -16.12
N GLU A 89 -13.30 -3.89 -15.53
CA GLU A 89 -12.71 -4.34 -14.26
C GLU A 89 -12.22 -5.80 -14.26
N LYS A 90 -12.06 -6.41 -15.43
CA LYS A 90 -11.44 -7.74 -15.53
C LYS A 90 -9.96 -7.61 -15.20
N ILE A 91 -9.50 -8.45 -14.28
CA ILE A 91 -8.09 -8.52 -13.89
C ILE A 91 -7.26 -9.09 -15.05
N ILE A 92 -6.25 -8.33 -15.46
CA ILE A 92 -5.25 -8.72 -16.46
C ILE A 92 -4.02 -9.30 -15.76
N SER A 93 -3.56 -8.64 -14.70
CA SER A 93 -2.42 -9.09 -13.89
C SER A 93 -2.52 -8.55 -12.47
N THR A 94 -1.81 -9.22 -11.56
CA THR A 94 -1.79 -8.91 -10.14
C THR A 94 -0.38 -9.12 -9.60
N LEU A 95 0.04 -8.23 -8.71
CA LEU A 95 1.24 -8.36 -7.90
C LEU A 95 0.88 -8.14 -6.42
N ASN A 96 1.32 -9.05 -5.55
CA ASN A 96 1.12 -8.93 -4.11
C ASN A 96 2.10 -7.89 -3.54
N LEU A 97 1.60 -6.72 -3.18
CA LEU A 97 2.45 -5.61 -2.77
C LEU A 97 3.13 -5.87 -1.43
N ASN A 98 2.49 -6.61 -0.53
CA ASN A 98 3.03 -6.92 0.80
C ASN A 98 4.29 -7.79 0.74
N GLU A 99 4.56 -8.51 -0.35
CA GLU A 99 5.79 -9.31 -0.48
C GLU A 99 7.04 -8.44 -0.62
N PHE A 100 6.86 -7.16 -0.95
CA PHE A 100 7.97 -6.25 -1.19
C PHE A 100 8.31 -5.40 0.04
N PHE A 101 7.40 -5.24 0.99
CA PHE A 101 7.61 -4.43 2.20
C PHE A 101 7.68 -5.31 3.45
N GLN A 102 8.60 -5.02 4.36
CA GLN A 102 8.74 -5.79 5.61
C GLN A 102 7.63 -5.48 6.61
N ASP A 103 7.24 -4.20 6.68
CA ASP A 103 6.20 -3.72 7.56
C ASP A 103 4.81 -3.85 6.94
N GLU A 104 3.81 -3.87 7.81
CA GLU A 104 2.42 -3.83 7.37
C GLU A 104 2.12 -2.53 6.63
N LEU A 105 1.48 -2.64 5.47
CA LEU A 105 1.23 -1.49 4.60
C LEU A 105 0.13 -0.59 5.14
N ILE A 106 0.38 0.71 5.05
CA ILE A 106 -0.52 1.77 5.52
C ILE A 106 -0.65 2.85 4.47
N PHE A 107 -1.89 3.15 4.07
CA PHE A 107 -2.23 4.28 3.23
C PHE A 107 -3.21 5.18 3.96
N ASN A 108 -2.95 6.48 4.03
CA ASN A 108 -3.79 7.44 4.74
C ASN A 108 -4.46 8.47 3.81
N SER A 109 -4.30 8.27 2.50
CA SER A 109 -4.98 9.02 1.45
C SER A 109 -5.12 8.15 0.21
N THR A 110 -6.06 8.51 -0.66
CA THR A 110 -5.96 8.10 -2.06
C THR A 110 -4.81 8.85 -2.72
N PHE A 111 -4.27 8.33 -3.82
CA PHE A 111 -3.17 8.95 -4.53
C PHE A 111 -3.14 8.55 -6.00
N ASP A 112 -2.52 9.39 -6.82
CA ASP A 112 -2.18 9.08 -8.20
C ASP A 112 -0.75 8.52 -8.27
N ILE A 113 -0.52 7.60 -9.21
CA ILE A 113 0.79 7.05 -9.51
C ILE A 113 1.46 7.91 -10.58
N GLU A 114 2.72 8.23 -10.35
CA GLU A 114 3.55 8.96 -11.31
C GLU A 114 4.38 7.99 -12.15
N PHE A 115 4.31 8.14 -13.48
CA PHE A 115 4.92 7.25 -14.46
C PHE A 115 6.08 7.93 -15.22
N ASP A 116 7.10 7.14 -15.54
CA ASP A 116 8.16 7.44 -16.52
C ASP A 116 8.81 6.14 -17.01
N ASP A 117 9.86 6.20 -17.82
CA ASP A 117 10.70 5.04 -18.21
C ASP A 117 12.13 5.28 -17.69
N TYR A 118 12.49 4.71 -16.55
CA TYR A 118 13.76 5.00 -15.88
C TYR A 118 14.91 4.12 -16.35
N ASN A 119 14.63 2.94 -16.91
CA ASN A 119 15.64 1.99 -17.39
C ASN A 119 15.81 2.00 -18.92
N GLY A 120 14.98 2.75 -19.65
CA GLY A 120 15.07 2.98 -21.09
C GLY A 120 14.59 1.82 -21.94
N ASP A 121 13.83 0.87 -21.38
CA ASP A 121 13.35 -0.31 -22.10
C ASP A 121 11.99 -0.10 -22.79
N GLY A 122 11.38 1.08 -22.62
CA GLY A 122 10.09 1.45 -23.19
C GLY A 122 8.88 0.93 -22.43
N ASN A 123 9.07 0.24 -21.31
CA ASN A 123 8.03 -0.07 -20.33
C ASN A 123 7.77 1.15 -19.43
N ILE A 124 6.61 1.15 -18.77
CA ILE A 124 6.29 2.21 -17.83
C ILE A 124 6.77 1.78 -16.43
N ASP A 125 7.51 2.67 -15.80
CA ASP A 125 8.04 2.52 -14.47
C ASP A 125 7.36 3.49 -13.52
N PHE A 126 7.21 3.07 -12.27
CA PHE A 126 6.52 3.83 -11.26
C PHE A 126 6.97 3.45 -9.85
N THR A 127 6.81 4.38 -8.91
CA THR A 127 7.13 4.13 -7.51
C THR A 127 5.89 3.90 -6.67
N ILE A 128 6.01 3.00 -5.68
CA ILE A 128 5.06 2.87 -4.58
C ILE A 128 5.80 3.16 -3.27
N GLY A 129 5.27 4.11 -2.51
CA GLY A 129 5.87 4.60 -1.27
C GLY A 129 5.18 4.11 -0.02
N GLN A 130 5.91 4.13 1.10
CA GLN A 130 5.39 4.05 2.47
C GLN A 130 6.00 5.18 3.30
N TYR A 131 5.22 5.69 4.26
CA TYR A 131 5.74 6.68 5.20
C TYR A 131 6.97 6.13 5.93
N GLY A 132 8.07 6.86 5.87
CA GLY A 132 9.30 6.48 6.57
C GLY A 132 9.45 7.25 7.87
N THR A 133 9.73 8.55 7.74
CA THR A 133 9.87 9.47 8.88
C THR A 133 9.31 10.84 8.51
N SER A 134 9.35 11.80 9.45
CA SER A 134 9.02 13.20 9.14
C SER A 134 9.90 13.81 8.04
N ASN A 135 11.04 13.18 7.75
CA ASN A 135 12.02 13.67 6.79
C ASN A 135 11.90 13.02 5.40
N GLY A 136 11.04 12.01 5.22
CA GLY A 136 10.95 11.34 3.94
C GLY A 136 10.17 10.04 3.98
N ASN A 137 9.98 9.47 2.80
CA ASN A 137 9.28 8.21 2.60
C ASN A 137 10.21 7.20 1.93
N PHE A 138 9.90 5.92 2.12
CA PHE A 138 10.59 4.81 1.48
C PHE A 138 9.81 4.39 0.24
N TYR A 139 10.48 4.28 -0.90
CA TYR A 139 9.85 3.92 -2.16
C TYR A 139 10.47 2.66 -2.76
N LYS A 140 9.63 1.85 -3.38
CA LYS A 140 10.03 0.78 -4.28
C LYS A 140 9.72 1.15 -5.70
N LEU A 141 10.57 0.70 -6.62
CA LEU A 141 10.45 0.96 -8.04
C LEU A 141 9.92 -0.29 -8.74
N PHE A 142 8.89 -0.11 -9.55
CA PHE A 142 8.25 -1.17 -10.31
C PHE A 142 8.19 -0.80 -11.78
N THR A 143 8.07 -1.81 -12.63
CA THR A 143 7.80 -1.68 -14.06
C THR A 143 6.55 -2.46 -14.44
N LEU A 144 5.79 -1.97 -15.41
CA LEU A 144 4.71 -2.68 -16.08
C LEU A 144 5.16 -3.01 -17.51
N THR A 145 5.39 -4.30 -17.76
CA THR A 145 5.88 -4.77 -19.06
C THR A 145 4.82 -4.68 -20.16
N GLN A 146 5.23 -4.79 -21.43
CA GLN A 146 4.32 -4.86 -22.58
C GLN A 146 3.33 -6.04 -22.51
N GLU A 147 3.69 -7.12 -21.81
CA GLU A 147 2.83 -8.28 -21.49
C GLU A 147 1.92 -8.04 -20.27
N ASN A 148 1.85 -6.80 -19.80
CA ASN A 148 1.11 -6.33 -18.64
C ASN A 148 1.55 -6.98 -17.32
N GLN A 149 2.79 -7.47 -17.21
CA GLN A 149 3.30 -8.01 -15.94
C GLN A 149 3.89 -6.90 -15.09
N ILE A 150 3.65 -6.93 -13.79
CA ILE A 150 4.25 -5.98 -12.84
C ILE A 150 5.46 -6.65 -12.21
N GLN A 151 6.61 -5.97 -12.20
CA GLN A 151 7.86 -6.48 -11.64
C GLN A 151 8.58 -5.37 -10.85
N GLU A 152 9.33 -5.72 -9.81
CA GLU A 152 10.22 -4.77 -9.13
C GLU A 152 11.48 -4.53 -9.97
N LEU A 153 11.82 -3.26 -10.17
CA LEU A 153 13.12 -2.86 -10.70
C LEU A 153 14.09 -2.74 -9.53
N LYS A 154 15.04 -3.68 -9.47
CA LYS A 154 16.00 -3.77 -8.38
C LYS A 154 16.99 -2.62 -8.40
N ILE A 155 17.44 -2.27 -7.20
CA ILE A 155 18.47 -1.26 -6.97
C ILE A 155 19.56 -1.92 -6.13
N HIS A 156 20.74 -2.05 -6.70
CA HIS A 156 21.86 -2.77 -6.11
C HIS A 156 22.22 -2.19 -4.74
N ASP A 157 22.28 -3.04 -3.70
CA ASP A 157 22.52 -2.67 -2.29
C ASP A 157 21.41 -1.83 -1.61
N TYR A 158 20.26 -1.63 -2.24
CA TYR A 158 19.13 -0.91 -1.66
C TYR A 158 17.87 -1.78 -1.62
N ASN A 159 17.27 -1.91 -0.44
CA ASN A 159 15.94 -2.51 -0.30
C ASN A 159 14.83 -1.55 -0.76
N ASP A 160 15.08 -0.24 -0.61
CA ASP A 160 14.15 0.85 -0.85
C ASP A 160 14.92 2.17 -1.08
N LEU A 161 14.24 3.13 -1.70
CA LEU A 161 14.72 4.49 -1.90
C LEU A 161 14.13 5.40 -0.83
N PHE A 162 14.95 5.87 0.11
CA PHE A 162 14.56 6.95 1.00
C PHE A 162 14.69 8.30 0.28
N ILE A 163 13.58 9.05 0.20
CA ILE A 163 13.49 10.33 -0.51
C ILE A 163 12.83 11.39 0.39
N SER A 164 13.47 12.56 0.48
CA SER A 164 12.92 13.76 1.12
C SER A 164 12.33 14.70 0.07
N GLY A 165 11.12 15.21 0.31
CA GLY A 165 10.52 16.25 -0.55
C GLY A 165 9.97 15.76 -1.90
N GLY A 166 9.58 14.49 -2.01
CA GLY A 166 8.87 13.95 -3.18
C GLY A 166 7.47 14.57 -3.37
N THR A 167 6.84 14.29 -4.51
CA THR A 167 5.54 14.87 -4.89
C THR A 167 4.38 14.34 -4.05
N SER A 168 4.43 13.06 -3.68
CA SER A 168 3.44 12.41 -2.82
C SER A 168 4.09 11.36 -1.93
N ARG A 169 3.44 11.04 -0.81
CA ARG A 169 3.87 10.02 0.15
C ARG A 169 3.90 8.60 -0.45
N TYR A 170 2.98 8.33 -1.38
CA TYR A 170 2.69 6.98 -1.86
C TYR A 170 3.12 6.73 -3.31
N SER A 171 3.49 7.79 -4.03
CA SER A 171 4.16 7.72 -5.32
C SER A 171 4.97 8.99 -5.51
N THR A 172 6.09 8.92 -6.21
CA THR A 172 6.90 10.07 -6.57
C THR A 172 7.62 9.83 -7.88
N LYS A 173 7.70 10.87 -8.71
CA LYS A 173 8.57 10.89 -9.88
C LYS A 173 10.02 11.05 -9.45
N LEU A 174 10.89 10.25 -10.04
CA LEU A 174 12.33 10.36 -9.87
C LEU A 174 12.88 11.35 -10.90
N GLU A 175 13.93 12.09 -10.52
CA GLU A 175 14.53 13.08 -11.41
C GLU A 175 15.42 12.37 -12.46
N LYS A 176 14.93 12.22 -13.69
CA LYS A 176 15.72 11.64 -14.79
C LYS A 176 16.84 12.58 -15.22
N ILE A 177 18.05 12.03 -15.31
CA ILE A 177 19.19 12.70 -15.96
C ILE A 177 19.20 12.40 -17.46
N ASN A 178 18.97 11.13 -17.80
CA ASN A 178 18.95 10.64 -19.18
C ASN A 178 18.02 9.41 -19.27
N LYS A 179 18.15 8.60 -20.32
CA LYS A 179 17.28 7.43 -20.56
C LYS A 179 17.42 6.31 -19.53
N THR A 180 18.59 6.16 -18.93
CA THR A 180 18.95 5.01 -18.08
C THR A 180 19.46 5.46 -16.71
N THR A 181 19.26 6.73 -16.36
CA THR A 181 19.83 7.34 -15.16
C THR A 181 18.83 8.27 -14.49
N PHE A 182 18.68 8.12 -13.18
CA PHE A 182 17.88 9.02 -12.34
C PHE A 182 18.63 9.44 -11.07
N LYS A 183 18.09 10.46 -10.41
CA LYS A 183 18.53 10.94 -9.10
C LYS A 183 17.42 10.82 -8.07
N LYS A 184 17.85 10.69 -6.81
CA LYS A 184 17.02 10.99 -5.65
C LYS A 184 17.76 11.90 -4.70
N SER A 185 17.00 12.66 -3.91
CA SER A 185 17.52 13.49 -2.83
C SER A 185 16.92 13.10 -1.49
N PHE A 186 17.72 13.15 -0.43
CA PHE A 186 17.24 13.05 0.94
C PHE A 186 18.04 13.95 1.88
N TYR A 187 17.41 14.36 2.98
CA TYR A 187 18.07 15.16 4.01
C TYR A 187 18.74 14.24 5.05
N ASN A 188 20.04 14.42 5.26
CA ASN A 188 20.80 13.71 6.27
C ASN A 188 20.88 14.54 7.55
N ASN A 189 20.13 14.15 8.58
CA ASN A 189 20.11 14.86 9.86
C ASN A 189 21.43 14.79 10.62
N ALA A 190 22.26 13.77 10.40
CA ALA A 190 23.53 13.63 11.10
C ALA A 190 24.55 14.68 10.61
N THR A 191 24.52 15.02 9.32
CA THR A 191 25.42 16.01 8.72
C THR A 191 24.75 17.37 8.52
N GLY A 192 23.42 17.45 8.63
CA GLY A 192 22.64 18.67 8.40
C GLY A 192 22.60 19.09 6.92
N LYS A 193 22.76 18.15 6.00
CA LYS A 193 22.94 18.40 4.57
C LYS A 193 21.96 17.63 3.70
N ASN A 194 21.75 18.11 2.48
CA ASN A 194 21.03 17.34 1.47
C ASN A 194 22.01 16.41 0.75
N VAL A 195 21.63 15.15 0.61
CA VAL A 195 22.38 14.13 -0.11
C VAL A 195 21.64 13.82 -1.40
N GLU A 196 22.35 13.87 -2.52
CA GLU A 196 21.86 13.48 -3.84
C GLU A 196 22.59 12.21 -4.27
N ASP A 197 21.84 11.14 -4.50
CA ASP A 197 22.37 9.89 -5.06
C ASP A 197 21.95 9.80 -6.53
N THR A 198 22.88 9.40 -7.40
CA THR A 198 22.61 9.11 -8.82
C THR A 198 22.70 7.61 -9.06
N PHE A 199 21.73 7.07 -9.80
CA PHE A 199 21.62 5.66 -10.13
C PHE A 199 21.56 5.47 -11.63
N GLU A 200 22.29 4.47 -12.14
CA GLU A 200 22.33 4.11 -13.55
C GLU A 200 21.98 2.63 -13.76
N TRP A 201 21.16 2.36 -14.77
CA TRP A 201 20.79 1.00 -15.16
C TRP A 201 21.96 0.27 -15.81
N ASN A 202 22.33 -0.89 -15.27
CA ASN A 202 23.43 -1.70 -15.80
C ASN A 202 22.97 -2.81 -16.77
N GLY A 203 21.68 -2.87 -17.10
CA GLY A 203 21.06 -3.95 -17.87
C GLY A 203 20.29 -4.97 -17.02
N THR A 204 20.39 -4.93 -15.70
CA THR A 204 19.71 -5.86 -14.79
C THR A 204 19.17 -5.17 -13.52
N GLU A 205 19.88 -4.19 -13.02
CA GLU A 205 19.49 -3.41 -11.84
C GLU A 205 20.06 -1.99 -11.93
N PHE A 206 19.52 -1.09 -11.12
CA PHE A 206 20.10 0.24 -10.95
C PHE A 206 21.26 0.19 -9.96
N VAL A 207 22.42 0.71 -10.33
CA VAL A 207 23.60 0.80 -9.46
C VAL A 207 23.86 2.26 -9.16
N ARG A 208 24.13 2.59 -7.89
CA ARG A 208 24.53 3.95 -7.51
C ARG A 208 25.89 4.28 -8.10
N THR A 209 25.98 5.31 -8.93
CA THR A 209 27.22 5.75 -9.59
C THR A 209 27.85 6.96 -8.94
N SER A 210 27.06 7.76 -8.21
CA SER A 210 27.59 8.91 -7.47
C SER A 210 26.73 9.28 -6.26
N GLN A 211 27.36 9.98 -5.31
CA GLN A 211 26.71 10.61 -4.17
C GLN A 211 27.34 12.00 -3.97
N VAL A 212 26.51 13.02 -3.81
CA VAL A 212 26.94 14.40 -3.56
C VAL A 212 26.22 14.94 -2.33
N GLU A 213 26.97 15.45 -1.36
CA GLU A 213 26.42 16.22 -0.24
C GLU A 213 26.44 17.72 -0.58
N LYS A 214 25.31 18.39 -0.38
CA LYS A 214 25.12 19.83 -0.56
C LYS A 214 24.82 20.50 0.77
#